data_AF-A0A2E2UEC2-F1
#
_entry.id   AF-A0A2E2UEC2-F1
#
_cell.length_a   1.000
_cell.length_b   1.000
_cell.length_c   1.000
_cell.angle_alpha   90.00
_cell.angle_beta   90.00
_cell.angle_gamma   90.00
#
_symmetry.space_group_name_H-M   'P 1'
#
loop_
_entity.id
_entity.type
_entity.pdbx_description
1 polymer ?
#
loop_
_entity_poly.entity_id
_entity_poly.type
_entity_poly.pdbx_seq_one_letter_code
_entity_poly.pdbx_strand_id
1 'polypeptide(L)'
;MKKLLFTLTALFIAQSVPAKTLVRINTIGASPRGQYVAFEEFGYKEGRKFPYSKIRVMNVWKNKYVDDPIQVIGKKEEENLHHVRKKAKDLALKKFKKFNIES
;
A
#
# COMPACT_ATOMS: atom_id res chain seq x y z
N MET A 1 37.77 16.67 -29.98
CA MET A 1 36.85 17.55 -29.23
C MET A 1 35.37 17.22 -29.45
N LYS A 2 34.88 17.10 -30.69
CA LYS A 2 33.46 16.77 -30.98
C LYS A 2 32.94 15.48 -30.30
N LYS A 3 33.76 14.41 -30.28
CA LYS A 3 33.42 13.14 -29.60
C LYS A 3 33.31 13.28 -28.07
N LEU A 4 34.11 14.16 -27.47
CA LEU A 4 34.09 14.45 -26.03
C LEU A 4 32.86 15.29 -25.64
N LEU A 5 32.48 16.23 -26.51
CA LEU A 5 31.25 17.00 -26.36
C LEU A 5 30.01 16.09 -26.43
N PHE A 6 30.04 15.11 -27.34
CA PHE A 6 28.93 14.16 -27.52
C PHE A 6 28.73 13.24 -26.30
N THR A 7 29.81 12.73 -25.70
CA THR A 7 29.74 11.95 -24.46
C THR A 7 29.31 12.80 -23.26
N LEU A 8 29.75 14.05 -23.16
CA LEU A 8 29.33 14.94 -22.08
C LEU A 8 27.84 15.27 -22.17
N THR A 9 27.30 15.44 -23.38
CA THR A 9 25.88 15.69 -23.62
C THR A 9 25.01 14.47 -23.28
N ALA A 10 25.50 13.25 -23.56
CA ALA A 10 24.81 12.01 -23.21
C ALA A 10 24.68 11.79 -21.69
N LEU A 11 25.63 12.30 -20.89
CA LEU A 11 25.56 12.23 -19.42
C LEU A 11 24.45 13.11 -18.83
N PHE A 12 24.13 14.24 -19.46
CA PHE A 12 23.06 15.13 -18.99
C PHE A 12 21.65 14.61 -19.28
N ILE A 13 21.50 13.63 -20.18
CA ILE A 13 20.20 13.01 -20.53
C ILE A 13 19.88 11.84 -19.59
N ALA A 14 20.81 11.42 -18.73
CA ALA A 14 20.55 10.46 -17.65
C ALA A 14 19.72 11.11 -16.53
N GLN A 15 18.45 11.43 -16.82
CA GLN A 15 17.52 11.92 -15.82
C GLN A 15 17.26 10.84 -14.77
N SER A 16 17.26 11.24 -13.51
CA SER A 16 16.87 10.40 -12.38
C SER A 16 15.42 9.96 -12.57
N VAL A 17 15.20 8.67 -12.82
CA VAL A 17 13.85 8.09 -12.75
C VAL A 17 13.40 8.19 -11.29
N PRO A 18 12.27 8.86 -10.98
CA PRO A 18 11.78 8.90 -9.61
C PRO A 18 11.53 7.47 -9.14
N ALA A 19 12.14 7.10 -8.02
CA ALA A 19 11.96 5.78 -7.43
C ALA A 19 10.46 5.51 -7.22
N LYS A 20 9.93 4.50 -7.91
CA LYS A 20 8.53 4.09 -7.80
C LYS A 20 8.23 3.79 -6.33
N THR A 21 7.16 4.37 -5.79
CA THR A 21 6.78 4.20 -4.39
C THR A 21 6.64 2.72 -4.06
N LEU A 22 7.42 2.23 -3.09
CA LEU A 22 7.31 0.85 -2.60
C LEU A 22 6.02 0.71 -1.79
N VAL A 23 5.10 -0.11 -2.31
CA VAL A 23 3.89 -0.53 -1.60
C VAL A 23 4.19 -1.86 -0.92
N ARG A 24 4.07 -1.91 0.39
CA ARG A 24 4.18 -3.17 1.14
C ARG A 24 2.81 -3.79 1.30
N ILE A 25 2.74 -5.10 1.19
CA ILE A 25 1.51 -5.87 1.35
C ILE A 25 1.68 -6.77 2.59
N ASN A 26 0.68 -6.76 3.46
CA ASN A 26 0.59 -7.68 4.58
C ASN A 26 -0.73 -8.45 4.49
N THR A 27 -0.67 -9.77 4.44
CA THR A 27 -1.84 -10.63 4.58
C THR A 27 -2.39 -10.49 6.00
N ILE A 28 -3.68 -10.22 6.12
CA ILE A 28 -4.33 -10.10 7.43
C ILE A 28 -4.94 -11.45 7.82
N GLY A 29 -5.65 -12.07 6.88
CA GLY A 29 -6.44 -13.25 7.20
C GLY A 29 -7.30 -13.72 6.04
N ALA A 30 -7.92 -14.87 6.23
CA ALA A 30 -8.89 -15.44 5.30
C ALA A 30 -10.12 -15.94 6.05
N SER A 31 -11.22 -16.10 5.32
CA SER A 31 -12.37 -16.88 5.79
C SER A 31 -12.05 -18.37 5.84
N PRO A 32 -12.74 -19.20 6.65
CA PRO A 32 -12.43 -20.63 6.81
C PRO A 32 -12.32 -21.45 5.52
N ARG A 33 -13.08 -21.08 4.48
CA ARG A 33 -13.05 -21.75 3.16
C ARG A 33 -12.18 -21.04 2.12
N GLY A 34 -11.45 -20.00 2.51
CA GLY A 34 -10.63 -19.18 1.60
C GLY A 34 -11.44 -18.32 0.61
N GLN A 35 -12.77 -18.25 0.75
CA GLN A 35 -13.62 -17.46 -0.15
C GLN A 35 -13.29 -15.97 -0.09
N TYR A 36 -13.05 -15.45 1.12
CA TYR A 36 -12.68 -14.06 1.35
C TYR A 36 -11.26 -13.99 1.93
N VAL A 37 -10.44 -13.10 1.37
CA VAL A 37 -9.09 -12.81 1.85
C VAL A 37 -8.97 -11.31 2.14
N ALA A 38 -8.52 -10.98 3.34
CA ALA A 38 -8.17 -9.63 3.73
C ALA A 38 -6.66 -9.41 3.66
N PHE A 39 -6.27 -8.29 3.08
CA PHE A 39 -4.88 -7.85 3.03
C PHE A 39 -4.79 -6.34 3.19
N GLU A 40 -3.64 -5.91 3.64
CA GLU A 40 -3.28 -4.52 3.90
C GLU A 40 -2.19 -4.09 2.90
N GLU A 41 -2.46 -3.01 2.17
CA GLU A 41 -1.44 -2.24 1.45
C GLU A 41 -1.01 -1.07 2.35
N PHE A 42 0.27 -0.98 2.69
CA PHE A 42 0.77 0.05 3.60
C PHE A 42 2.15 0.56 3.20
N GLY A 43 2.50 1.74 3.69
CA GLY A 43 3.79 2.36 3.40
C GLY A 43 3.71 3.85 3.63
N TYR A 44 4.42 4.59 2.78
CA TYR A 44 4.43 6.04 2.83
C TYR A 44 4.14 6.62 1.44
N LYS A 45 3.34 7.69 1.40
CA LYS A 45 3.11 8.49 0.19
C LYS A 45 4.14 9.63 0.09
N GLU A 46 4.25 10.20 -1.12
CA GLU A 46 5.00 11.44 -1.38
C GLU A 46 6.44 11.41 -0.86
N GLY A 47 7.24 10.46 -1.32
CA GLY A 47 8.67 10.43 -0.99
C GLY A 47 8.99 10.07 0.47
N ARG A 48 8.09 9.35 1.15
CA ARG A 48 8.19 8.88 2.56
C ARG A 48 7.59 9.80 3.62
N LYS A 49 6.84 10.82 3.22
CA LYS A 49 6.29 11.83 4.13
C LYS A 49 5.08 11.36 4.92
N PHE A 50 4.07 10.78 4.27
CA PHE A 50 2.80 10.46 4.93
C PHE A 50 2.59 8.95 5.06
N PRO A 51 2.57 8.39 6.28
CA PRO A 51 2.24 6.99 6.46
C PRO A 51 0.80 6.71 6.02
N TYR A 52 0.57 5.56 5.40
CA TYR A 52 -0.77 5.12 5.04
C TYR A 52 -0.95 3.61 5.27
N SER A 53 -2.20 3.23 5.49
CA SER A 53 -2.66 1.85 5.49
C SER A 53 -4.00 1.76 4.76
N LYS A 54 -4.14 0.76 3.90
CA LYS A 54 -5.34 0.51 3.11
C LYS A 54 -5.66 -0.98 3.17
N ILE A 55 -6.77 -1.31 3.82
CA ILE A 55 -7.24 -2.69 3.99
C ILE A 55 -8.34 -2.97 2.97
N ARG A 56 -8.19 -4.09 2.27
CA ARG A 56 -9.15 -4.56 1.25
C ARG A 56 -9.56 -6.00 1.55
N VAL A 57 -10.77 -6.34 1.13
CA VAL A 57 -11.26 -7.72 1.17
C VAL A 57 -11.64 -8.13 -0.24
N MET A 58 -11.08 -9.25 -0.70
CA MET A 58 -11.36 -9.83 -2.00
C MET A 58 -12.14 -11.13 -1.81
N ASN A 59 -13.23 -11.29 -2.55
CA ASN A 59 -13.79 -12.59 -2.81
C ASN A 59 -12.97 -13.24 -3.92
N VAL A 60 -12.15 -14.22 -3.55
CA VAL A 60 -11.19 -14.88 -4.45
C VAL A 60 -11.93 -15.72 -5.49
N TRP A 61 -13.03 -16.38 -5.10
CA TRP A 61 -13.80 -17.25 -6.00
C TRP A 61 -14.48 -16.48 -7.13
N LYS A 62 -14.85 -15.22 -6.87
CA LYS A 62 -15.47 -14.32 -7.85
C LYS A 62 -14.47 -13.31 -8.43
N ASN A 63 -13.20 -13.40 -8.05
CA ASN A 63 -12.13 -12.47 -8.40
C ASN A 63 -12.54 -10.99 -8.29
N LYS A 64 -13.19 -10.62 -7.17
CA LYS A 64 -13.73 -9.26 -6.98
C LYS A 64 -13.61 -8.73 -5.56
N TYR A 65 -13.41 -7.43 -5.42
CA TYR A 65 -13.54 -6.75 -4.12
C TYR A 65 -15.00 -6.66 -3.70
N VAL A 66 -15.25 -6.80 -2.40
CA VAL A 66 -16.62 -6.99 -1.86
C VAL A 66 -17.18 -5.80 -1.10
N ASP A 67 -16.35 -4.81 -0.79
CA ASP A 67 -16.72 -3.55 -0.15
C ASP A 67 -15.60 -2.51 -0.41
N ASP A 68 -15.87 -1.25 -0.12
CA ASP A 68 -14.88 -0.15 -0.21
C ASP A 68 -13.66 -0.38 0.69
N PRO A 69 -12.46 0.04 0.26
CA PRO A 69 -11.27 -0.10 1.09
C PRO A 69 -11.39 0.72 2.38
N ILE A 70 -10.93 0.16 3.50
CA ILE A 70 -10.71 0.95 4.72
C ILE A 70 -9.35 1.61 4.58
N GLN A 71 -9.32 2.94 4.48
CA GLN A 71 -8.08 3.69 4.27
C GLN A 71 -7.85 4.70 5.39
N VAL A 72 -6.63 4.70 5.90
CA VAL A 72 -6.14 5.69 6.87
C VAL A 72 -4.85 6.28 6.31
N ILE A 73 -4.77 7.60 6.32
CA ILE A 73 -3.58 8.36 5.95
C ILE A 73 -3.23 9.23 7.15
N GLY A 74 -1.96 9.23 7.57
CA GLY A 74 -1.50 10.07 8.65
C GLY A 74 -1.59 11.54 8.28
N LYS A 75 -1.98 12.38 9.24
CA LYS A 75 -2.19 13.82 8.98
C LYS A 75 -0.91 14.64 9.10
N LYS A 76 0.07 14.11 9.82
CA LYS A 76 1.39 14.74 10.04
C LYS A 76 2.49 13.84 9.48
N GLU A 77 3.57 14.45 9.01
CA GLU A 77 4.72 13.71 8.47
C GLU A 77 5.38 12.79 9.52
N GLU A 78 5.27 13.16 10.80
CA GLU A 78 5.88 12.44 11.93
C GLU A 78 4.97 11.33 12.51
N GLU A 79 3.77 11.12 11.98
CA GLU A 79 2.93 10.05 12.48
C GLU A 79 3.59 8.67 12.29
N ASN A 80 3.56 7.85 13.34
CA ASN A 80 4.15 6.53 13.28
C ASN A 80 3.30 5.62 12.39
N LEU A 81 3.93 4.99 11.39
CA LEU A 81 3.28 4.02 10.50
C LEU A 81 2.56 2.91 11.27
N HIS A 82 3.13 2.43 12.37
CA HIS A 82 2.50 1.41 13.22
C HIS A 82 1.14 1.88 13.76
N HIS A 83 1.02 3.13 14.19
CA HIS A 83 -0.26 3.68 14.67
C HIS A 83 -1.30 3.77 13.55
N VAL A 84 -0.90 4.20 12.34
CA VAL A 84 -1.79 4.26 11.17
C VAL A 84 -2.30 2.88 10.79
N ARG A 85 -1.42 1.87 10.77
CA ARG A 85 -1.79 0.47 10.50
C ARG A 85 -2.74 -0.09 11.56
N LYS A 86 -2.43 0.13 12.85
CA LYS A 86 -3.30 -0.28 13.95
C LYS A 86 -4.69 0.35 13.84
N LYS A 87 -4.76 1.66 13.59
CA LYS A 87 -6.03 2.37 13.41
C LYS A 87 -6.84 1.82 12.23
N ALA A 88 -6.19 1.53 11.11
CA ALA A 88 -6.85 0.90 9.97
C ALA A 88 -7.40 -0.50 10.33
N LYS A 89 -6.62 -1.32 11.05
CA LYS A 89 -7.04 -2.64 11.52
C LYS A 89 -8.24 -2.55 12.48
N ASP A 90 -8.20 -1.62 13.44
CA ASP A 90 -9.28 -1.39 14.40
C ASP A 90 -10.59 -1.01 13.69
N LEU A 91 -10.53 -0.14 12.67
CA LEU A 91 -11.67 0.23 11.83
C LEU A 91 -12.18 -0.94 10.97
N ALA A 92 -11.31 -1.86 10.58
CA ALA A 92 -11.65 -3.01 9.75
C ALA A 92 -12.27 -4.19 10.52
N LEU A 93 -12.25 -4.19 11.86
CA LEU A 93 -12.79 -5.29 12.69
C LEU A 93 -14.25 -5.64 12.34
N LYS A 94 -15.11 -4.63 12.14
CA LYS A 94 -16.50 -4.86 11.74
C LYS A 94 -16.60 -5.56 10.38
N LYS A 95 -15.70 -5.24 9.46
CA LYS A 95 -15.62 -5.85 8.13
C LYS A 95 -15.09 -7.29 8.19
N PHE A 96 -14.09 -7.57 9.03
CA PHE A 96 -13.60 -8.94 9.22
C PHE A 96 -14.68 -9.85 9.76
N LYS A 97 -15.46 -9.39 10.75
CA LYS A 97 -16.64 -10.11 11.26
C LYS A 97 -17.69 -10.35 10.17
N LYS A 98 -18.00 -9.34 9.35
CA LYS A 98 -18.97 -9.46 8.24
C LYS A 98 -18.61 -10.58 7.25
N PHE A 99 -17.32 -10.81 6.99
CA PHE A 99 -16.85 -11.82 6.03
C PHE A 99 -16.26 -13.07 6.68
N ASN A 100 -16.43 -13.22 8.00
CA ASN A 100 -15.90 -14.32 8.79
C ASN A 100 -14.39 -14.53 8.59
N ILE A 101 -13.61 -13.45 8.62
CA ILE A 101 -12.15 -13.48 8.42
C ILE A 101 -11.45 -13.57 9.78
N GLU A 102 -10.55 -14.55 9.92
CA GLU A 102 -9.69 -14.70 11.10
C GLU A 102 -8.48 -13.75 10.97
N SER A 103 -8.33 -12.77 11.89
CA SER A 103 -7.40 -11.63 11.74
C SER A 103 -6.68 -11.21 13.02
#